data_AF-A0A0C3IVE2-F1
#
_entry.id   AF-A0A0C3IVE2-F1
#
_cell.length_a   1.000
_cell.length_b   1.000
_cell.length_c   1.000
_cell.angle_alpha   90.00
_cell.angle_beta   90.00
_cell.angle_gamma   90.00
#
_symmetry.space_group_name_H-M   'P 1'
#
loop_
_entity.id
_entity.type
_entity.pdbx_description
1 polymer ?
#
loop_
_entity_poly.entity_id
_entity_poly.type
_entity_poly.pdbx_seq_one_letter_code
_entity_poly.pdbx_strand_id
1 'polypeptide(L)'
;MITKWSLQHNTEQRRAFTIVVEHMLWNDPEQMLMFLMGLRGSSKSHVIQVIVDAFEQLGRSHEILLSMPTGSAACLINRYTIHALMLMNTHSLMKERKWQNNDDIWRDVTYLVLDEVSMVLAEMLSDIAN
;
A
#
# COMPACT_ATOMS: atom_id res chain seq x y z
N MET A 1 4.32 11.45 15.61
CA MET A 1 4.77 10.88 14.32
C MET A 1 5.87 11.68 13.63
N ILE A 2 5.69 12.99 13.35
CA ILE A 2 6.67 13.80 12.61
C ILE A 2 8.07 13.74 13.25
N THR A 3 8.18 14.00 14.56
CA THR A 3 9.46 13.95 15.30
C THR A 3 9.99 12.52 15.46
N LYS A 4 9.11 11.53 15.69
CA LYS A 4 9.46 10.11 15.84
C LYS A 4 10.21 9.58 14.61
N TRP A 5 9.77 9.98 13.42
CA TRP A 5 10.33 9.52 12.15
C TRP A 5 11.24 10.54 11.47
N SER A 6 11.69 11.57 12.19
CA SER A 6 12.62 12.58 11.66
C SER A 6 12.13 13.31 10.40
N LEU A 7 10.81 13.40 10.18
CA LEU A 7 10.22 14.04 9.01
C LEU A 7 10.44 15.56 9.00
N GLN A 8 10.77 16.16 10.14
CA GLN A 8 11.06 17.59 10.25
C GLN A 8 12.25 18.05 9.39
N HIS A 9 13.14 17.13 9.01
CA HIS A 9 14.35 17.43 8.24
C HIS A 9 14.18 17.19 6.74
N ASN A 10 13.03 16.66 6.30
CA ASN A 10 12.77 16.41 4.89
C ASN A 10 11.34 16.84 4.54
N THR A 11 11.22 18.01 3.92
CA THR A 11 9.94 18.63 3.56
C THR A 11 9.13 17.78 2.59
N GLU A 12 9.78 17.10 1.64
CA GLU A 12 9.09 16.28 0.64
C GLU A 12 8.53 14.98 1.25
N GLN A 13 9.30 14.33 2.11
CA GLN A 13 8.80 13.17 2.86
C GLN A 13 7.64 13.56 3.78
N ARG A 14 7.78 14.70 4.49
CA ARG A 14 6.72 15.23 5.34
C ARG A 14 5.48 15.56 4.53
N ARG A 15 5.64 16.17 3.35
CA ARG A 15 4.54 16.51 2.44
C ARG A 15 3.80 15.26 1.98
N ALA A 16 4.52 14.25 1.49
CA ALA A 16 3.94 12.98 1.09
C ALA A 16 3.15 12.31 2.24
N PHE A 17 3.74 12.27 3.43
CA PHE A 17 3.07 11.77 4.63
C PHE A 17 1.80 12.58 4.96
N THR A 18 1.88 13.91 4.95
CA THR A 18 0.74 14.80 5.25
C THR A 18 -0.41 14.59 4.27
N ILE A 19 -0.14 14.52 2.96
CA ILE A 19 -1.18 14.27 1.94
C ILE A 19 -1.95 12.99 2.24
N VAL A 20 -1.25 11.90 2.55
CA VAL A 20 -1.89 10.61 2.82
C VAL A 20 -2.71 10.64 4.10
N VAL A 21 -2.16 11.22 5.16
CA VAL A 21 -2.83 11.29 6.46
C VAL A 21 -4.04 12.22 6.44
N GLU A 22 -3.95 13.38 5.80
CA GLU A 22 -5.08 14.31 5.68
C GLU A 22 -6.24 13.68 4.90
N HIS A 23 -5.95 13.05 3.75
CA HIS A 23 -6.95 12.32 2.98
C HIS A 23 -7.65 11.24 3.81
N MET A 24 -6.87 10.47 4.58
CA MET A 24 -7.41 9.42 5.45
C MET A 24 -8.25 10.01 6.60
N LEU A 25 -7.80 11.09 7.23
CA LEU A 25 -8.48 11.72 8.37
C LEU A 25 -9.78 12.42 7.97
N TRP A 26 -9.82 13.02 6.79
CA TRP A 26 -11.02 13.67 6.25
C TRP A 26 -11.97 12.69 5.55
N ASN A 27 -11.56 11.43 5.39
CA ASN A 27 -12.28 10.44 4.62
C ASN A 27 -12.67 10.99 3.25
N ASP A 28 -11.68 11.61 2.59
CA ASP A 28 -11.85 12.29 1.32
C ASP A 28 -12.39 11.29 0.28
N PRO A 29 -13.54 11.59 -0.36
CA PRO A 29 -14.14 10.69 -1.34
C PRO A 29 -13.40 10.69 -2.68
N GLU A 30 -12.54 11.67 -2.97
CA GLU A 30 -11.77 11.69 -4.21
C GLU A 30 -10.63 10.66 -4.18
N GLN A 31 -10.47 9.88 -5.24
CA GLN A 31 -9.40 8.89 -5.30
C GLN A 31 -8.01 9.55 -5.31
N MET A 32 -7.23 9.36 -4.24
CA MET A 32 -5.81 9.72 -4.23
C MET A 32 -4.96 8.73 -5.02
N LEU A 33 -4.31 9.23 -6.07
CA LEU A 33 -3.22 8.55 -6.76
C LEU A 33 -1.91 9.30 -6.50
N MET A 34 -1.01 8.69 -5.71
CA MET A 34 0.26 9.30 -5.36
C MET A 34 1.44 8.48 -5.90
N PHE A 35 2.25 9.10 -6.75
CA PHE A 35 3.49 8.50 -7.25
C PHE A 35 4.72 9.02 -6.49
N LEU A 36 5.33 8.14 -5.69
CA LEU A 36 6.52 8.45 -4.89
C LEU A 36 7.81 8.12 -5.64
N MET A 37 8.47 9.15 -6.16
CA MET A 37 9.77 9.02 -6.84
C MET A 37 10.97 9.23 -5.91
N GLY A 38 12.11 8.65 -6.27
CA GLY A 38 13.37 8.82 -5.54
C GLY A 38 14.46 7.84 -6.02
N LEU A 39 15.72 8.15 -5.77
CA LEU A 39 16.85 7.28 -6.16
C LEU A 39 16.88 5.99 -5.32
N ARG A 40 17.57 4.95 -5.78
CA ARG A 40 17.78 3.73 -4.98
C ARG A 40 18.52 4.08 -3.68
N GLY A 41 18.03 3.60 -2.53
CA GLY A 41 18.52 4.03 -1.22
C GLY A 41 17.91 5.33 -0.70
N SER A 42 16.98 5.94 -1.46
CA SER A 42 16.17 7.05 -0.95
C SER A 42 15.14 6.55 0.05
N SER A 43 14.79 7.47 0.94
CA SER A 43 13.81 7.40 2.01
C SER A 43 12.35 7.10 1.59
N LYS A 44 12.10 6.46 0.46
CA LYS A 44 10.75 6.05 0.04
C LYS A 44 10.18 4.98 0.95
N SER A 45 10.94 3.93 1.22
CA SER A 45 10.56 2.91 2.20
C SER A 45 10.35 3.52 3.59
N HIS A 46 11.13 4.56 3.93
CA HIS A 46 10.92 5.34 5.16
C HIS A 46 9.56 6.02 5.17
N VAL A 47 9.18 6.76 4.13
CA VAL A 47 7.84 7.38 4.01
C VAL A 47 6.72 6.35 4.11
N ILE A 48 6.84 5.22 3.39
CA ILE A 48 5.86 4.13 3.44
C ILE A 48 5.74 3.59 4.87
N GLN A 49 6.85 3.37 5.58
CA GLN A 49 6.84 2.92 6.97
C GLN A 49 6.18 3.95 7.90
N VAL A 50 6.43 5.25 7.72
CA VAL A 50 5.75 6.27 8.51
C VAL A 50 4.23 6.25 8.26
N ILE A 51 3.81 6.07 7.00
CA ILE A 51 2.38 5.97 6.66
C ILE A 51 1.76 4.75 7.36
N VAL A 52 2.38 3.56 7.25
CA VAL A 52 1.87 2.34 7.90
C VAL A 52 1.75 2.51 9.41
N ASP A 53 2.76 3.11 10.06
CA ASP A 53 2.73 3.42 11.50
C ASP A 53 1.60 4.41 11.86
N ALA A 54 1.16 5.26 10.93
CA ALA A 54 -0.01 6.13 11.12
C ALA A 54 -1.30 5.34 11.15
N PHE A 55 -1.51 4.46 10.17
CA PHE A 55 -2.68 3.58 10.11
C PHE A 55 -2.76 2.70 11.35
N GLU A 56 -1.63 2.13 11.79
CA GLU A 56 -1.56 1.33 13.01
C GLU A 56 -1.92 2.15 14.27
N GLN A 57 -1.32 3.33 14.46
CA GLN A 57 -1.61 4.18 15.62
C GLN A 57 -3.07 4.69 15.67
N LEU A 58 -3.75 4.73 14.53
CA LEU A 58 -5.16 5.12 14.43
C LEU A 58 -6.12 3.92 14.47
N GLY A 59 -5.60 2.69 14.63
CA GLY A 59 -6.42 1.47 14.65
C GLY A 59 -6.99 1.09 13.27
N ARG A 60 -6.45 1.65 12.20
CA ARG A 60 -6.89 1.48 10.80
C ARG A 60 -5.94 0.58 9.99
N SER A 61 -5.12 -0.24 10.66
CA SER A 61 -4.12 -1.09 9.99
C SER A 61 -4.72 -2.06 8.96
N HIS A 62 -5.98 -2.44 9.12
CA HIS A 62 -6.73 -3.28 8.18
C HIS A 62 -7.11 -2.57 6.86
N GLU A 63 -7.03 -1.23 6.82
CA GLU A 63 -7.41 -0.44 5.65
C GLU A 63 -6.28 -0.25 4.64
N ILE A 64 -5.05 -0.67 4.97
CA ILE A 64 -3.87 -0.49 4.12
C ILE A 64 -3.22 -1.83 3.77
N LEU A 65 -3.09 -2.09 2.46
CA LEU A 65 -2.31 -3.19 1.92
C LEU A 65 -1.02 -2.71 1.27
N LEU A 66 0.02 -3.53 1.41
CA LEU A 66 1.32 -3.27 0.81
C LEU A 66 1.70 -4.45 -0.07
N SER A 67 2.09 -4.11 -1.29
CA SER A 67 2.42 -5.10 -2.31
C SER A 67 3.78 -4.83 -2.94
N MET A 68 4.37 -5.89 -3.47
CA MET A 68 5.60 -5.83 -4.25
C MET A 68 5.47 -6.60 -5.57
N PRO A 69 6.26 -6.26 -6.60
CA PRO A 69 6.22 -6.92 -7.90
C PRO A 69 6.72 -8.37 -7.86
N THR A 70 7.67 -8.71 -6.99
CA THR A 70 8.32 -10.03 -6.96
C THR A 70 8.11 -10.78 -5.66
N GLY A 71 7.97 -12.11 -5.76
CA GLY A 71 7.75 -13.00 -4.61
C GLY A 71 8.88 -12.95 -3.58
N SER A 72 10.13 -12.89 -4.04
CA SER A 72 11.29 -12.80 -3.14
C SER A 72 11.26 -11.51 -2.31
N ALA A 73 10.92 -10.37 -2.90
CA ALA A 73 10.83 -9.11 -2.18
C ALA A 73 9.62 -9.08 -1.24
N ALA A 74 8.48 -9.63 -1.68
CA ALA A 74 7.29 -9.76 -0.84
C ALA A 74 7.53 -10.64 0.40
N CYS A 75 8.16 -11.81 0.24
CA CYS A 75 8.49 -12.72 1.34
C CYS A 75 9.44 -12.07 2.37
N LEU A 76 10.40 -11.26 1.92
CA LEU A 76 11.37 -10.61 2.81
C LEU A 76 10.72 -9.60 3.79
N ILE A 77 9.54 -9.07 3.44
CA ILE A 77 8.87 -8.02 4.22
C ILE A 77 7.47 -8.47 4.66
N ASN A 78 7.18 -9.78 4.58
CA ASN A 78 5.87 -10.36 4.90
C ASN A 78 4.70 -9.63 4.19
N ARG A 79 4.93 -9.26 2.93
CA ARG A 79 3.96 -8.58 2.05
C ARG A 79 3.39 -9.56 1.04
N TYR A 80 2.34 -9.13 0.34
CA TYR A 80 1.81 -9.87 -0.81
C TYR A 80 2.48 -9.43 -2.11
N THR A 81 2.51 -10.31 -3.10
CA THR A 81 2.81 -9.85 -4.46
C THR A 81 1.58 -9.19 -5.05
N ILE A 82 1.77 -8.21 -5.94
CA ILE A 82 0.62 -7.57 -6.61
C ILE A 82 -0.19 -8.60 -7.42
N HIS A 83 0.47 -9.61 -7.99
CA HIS A 83 -0.19 -10.73 -8.67
C HIS A 83 -1.06 -11.56 -7.72
N ALA A 84 -0.56 -11.88 -6.52
CA ALA A 84 -1.34 -12.62 -5.53
C ALA A 84 -2.57 -11.83 -5.08
N LEU A 85 -2.42 -10.52 -4.84
CA LEU A 85 -3.53 -9.65 -4.47
C LEU A 85 -4.62 -9.59 -5.54
N MET A 86 -4.23 -9.51 -6.82
CA MET A 86 -5.19 -9.53 -7.93
C MET A 86 -5.89 -10.88 -8.10
N LEU A 87 -5.16 -11.99 -7.94
CA LEU A 87 -5.78 -13.32 -7.94
C LEU A 87 -6.75 -13.48 -6.77
N MET A 88 -6.43 -12.94 -5.59
CA MET A 88 -7.31 -12.96 -4.42
C MET A 88 -8.58 -12.13 -4.65
N ASN A 89 -8.49 -10.99 -5.36
CA ASN A 89 -9.66 -10.21 -5.76
C ASN A 89 -10.56 -11.00 -6.74
N THR A 90 -9.96 -11.68 -7.72
CA THR A 90 -10.69 -12.47 -8.74
C THR A 90 -11.19 -13.82 -8.23
N HIS A 91 -10.60 -14.39 -7.17
CA HIS A 91 -11.06 -15.65 -6.57
C HIS A 91 -12.42 -15.54 -5.85
N SER A 92 -12.94 -14.33 -5.62
CA SER A 92 -14.35 -14.12 -5.31
C SER A 92 -15.30 -14.62 -6.42
N LEU A 93 -14.81 -14.78 -7.66
CA LEU A 93 -15.54 -15.26 -8.83
C LEU A 93 -15.31 -16.75 -9.16
N MET A 94 -14.24 -17.39 -8.65
CA MET A 94 -13.94 -18.81 -8.90
C MET A 94 -14.00 -19.64 -7.61
N LYS A 95 -15.23 -20.05 -7.30
CA LYS A 95 -15.61 -21.10 -6.35
C LYS A 95 -14.85 -22.39 -6.72
N GLU A 96 -13.86 -22.82 -5.92
CA GLU A 96 -13.47 -24.24 -5.69
C GLU A 96 -12.10 -24.49 -4.99
N ARG A 97 -11.40 -23.49 -4.46
CA ARG A 97 -10.32 -23.78 -3.50
C ARG A 97 -10.70 -23.35 -2.08
N LYS A 98 -11.03 -24.35 -1.26
CA LYS A 98 -11.24 -24.25 0.20
C LYS A 98 -10.02 -23.59 0.86
N TRP A 99 -10.05 -22.27 0.96
CA TRP A 99 -9.43 -21.56 2.08
C TRP A 99 -10.55 -21.43 3.11
N GLN A 100 -10.58 -22.37 4.06
CA GLN A 100 -11.45 -22.29 5.22
C GLN A 100 -10.86 -21.23 6.16
N ASN A 101 -11.12 -19.95 5.85
CA ASN A 101 -11.35 -18.89 6.84
C ASN A 101 -11.85 -17.62 6.13
N ASN A 102 -12.61 -16.85 6.90
CA ASN A 102 -13.59 -15.84 6.49
C ASN A 102 -13.04 -14.51 5.93
N ASP A 103 -11.76 -14.42 5.58
CA ASP A 103 -11.12 -13.12 5.43
C ASP A 103 -10.85 -12.82 3.95
N ASP A 104 -11.83 -12.19 3.31
CA ASP A 104 -11.57 -11.43 2.10
C ASP A 104 -10.61 -10.30 2.47
N ILE A 105 -9.34 -10.46 2.10
CA ILE A 105 -8.26 -9.53 2.43
C ILE A 105 -8.51 -8.11 1.92
N TRP A 106 -9.44 -7.93 0.97
CA TRP A 106 -9.81 -6.65 0.39
C TRP A 106 -10.99 -5.98 1.10
N ARG A 107 -11.71 -6.70 1.97
CA ARG A 107 -13.02 -6.30 2.52
C ARG A 107 -13.06 -4.88 3.06
N ASP A 108 -12.04 -4.50 3.82
CA ASP A 108 -11.97 -3.20 4.50
C ASP A 108 -10.80 -2.34 3.99
N VAL A 109 -10.17 -2.74 2.87
CA VAL A 109 -8.98 -2.07 2.33
C VAL A 109 -9.38 -0.86 1.50
N THR A 110 -8.88 0.31 1.86
CA THR A 110 -9.07 1.56 1.11
C THR A 110 -7.77 2.14 0.57
N TYR A 111 -6.61 1.60 0.97
CA TYR A 111 -5.29 2.02 0.51
C TYR A 111 -4.45 0.84 0.03
N LEU A 112 -3.89 0.98 -1.17
CA LEU A 112 -2.93 0.04 -1.73
C LEU A 112 -1.59 0.75 -2.00
N VAL A 113 -0.52 0.25 -1.40
CA VAL A 113 0.85 0.68 -1.69
C VAL A 113 1.49 -0.31 -2.65
N LEU A 114 1.93 0.20 -3.80
CA LEU A 114 2.73 -0.55 -4.78
C LEU A 114 4.19 -0.13 -4.65
N ASP A 115 5.01 -0.93 -3.97
CA ASP A 115 6.45 -0.68 -3.91
C ASP A 115 7.15 -1.23 -5.16
N GLU A 116 8.26 -0.62 -5.57
CA GLU A 116 9.00 -0.95 -6.80
C GLU A 116 8.10 -1.04 -8.06
N VAL A 117 7.17 -0.08 -8.20
CA VAL A 117 6.21 -0.02 -9.33
C VAL A 117 6.88 0.06 -10.71
N SER A 118 8.17 0.41 -10.77
CA SER A 118 8.98 0.34 -11.99
C SER A 118 9.09 -1.08 -12.57
N MET A 119 8.84 -2.11 -11.77
CA MET A 119 8.84 -3.51 -12.18
C MET A 119 7.42 -4.04 -12.48
N VAL A 120 6.40 -3.19 -12.39
CA VAL A 120 5.00 -3.54 -12.69
C VAL A 120 4.71 -3.20 -14.15
N LEU A 121 4.12 -4.13 -14.89
CA LEU A 121 3.72 -3.91 -16.28
C LEU A 121 2.57 -2.91 -16.38
N ALA A 122 2.56 -2.08 -17.42
CA ALA A 122 1.49 -1.09 -17.62
C ALA A 122 0.11 -1.76 -17.78
N GLU A 123 0.05 -2.91 -18.45
CA GLU A 123 -1.17 -3.74 -18.57
C GLU A 123 -1.71 -4.13 -17.19
N MET A 124 -0.81 -4.54 -16.29
CA MET A 124 -1.15 -4.91 -14.93
C MET A 124 -1.71 -3.74 -14.11
N LEU A 125 -1.19 -2.52 -14.30
CA LEU A 125 -1.75 -1.32 -13.68
C LEU A 125 -3.13 -0.97 -14.25
N SER A 126 -3.34 -1.20 -15.55
CA SER A 126 -4.64 -1.01 -16.19
C SER A 126 -5.70 -1.98 -15.65
N ASP A 127 -5.31 -3.21 -15.34
CA ASP A 127 -6.23 -4.20 -14.75
C ASP A 127 -6.66 -3.83 -13.32
N ILE A 128 -5.80 -3.14 -12.57
CA ILE A 128 -6.12 -2.67 -11.20
C ILE A 128 -7.01 -1.42 -11.23
N ALA A 129 -6.92 -0.61 -12.29
CA ALA A 129 -7.63 0.67 -12.39
C ALA A 129 -9.09 0.55 -12.88
N ASN A 130 -9.52 -0.63 -13.34
CA ASN A 130 -10.87 -0.91 -13.86
C ASN A 130 -11.74 -1.63 -12.82
#